data_AF-A0A3E0MSG6-F1
#
_entry.id   AF-A0A3E0MSG6-F1
#
_cell.length_a   1.000
_cell.length_b   1.000
_cell.length_c   1.000
_cell.angle_alpha   90.00
_cell.angle_beta   90.00
_cell.angle_gamma   90.00
#
_symmetry.space_group_name_H-M   'P 1'
#
loop_
_entity.id
_entity.type
_entity.pdbx_description
1 polymer ?
#
loop_
_entity_poly.entity_id
_entity_poly.type
_entity_poly.pdbx_seq_one_letter_code
_entity_poly.pdbx_strand_id
1 'polypeptide(L)' 'MCAFKRLAGLTTTLIALVFVQTVFAQTGFAEDSDRPNVIIMVADDLGWNDVGYHGGNIDTPSLDKLAEQGVQLNRF' A
#
# COMPACT_ATOMS: atom_id res chain seq x y z
N MET A 1 -34.45 -32.47 -36.70
CA MET A 1 -34.44 -32.13 -35.25
C MET A 1 -33.09 -32.39 -34.54
N CYS A 2 -32.19 -33.25 -35.03
CA CYS A 2 -30.89 -33.49 -34.35
C CYS A 2 -29.82 -32.37 -34.52
N ALA A 3 -29.80 -31.63 -35.64
CA ALA A 3 -28.80 -30.58 -35.88
C ALA A 3 -28.98 -29.31 -35.02
N PHE A 4 -30.22 -28.93 -34.74
CA PHE A 4 -30.54 -27.75 -33.92
C PHE A 4 -30.17 -27.93 -32.44
N LYS A 5 -30.30 -29.14 -31.90
CA LYS A 5 -29.87 -29.48 -30.52
C LYS A 5 -28.35 -29.43 -30.34
N ARG A 6 -27.57 -29.70 -31.39
CA ARG A 6 -26.09 -29.61 -31.36
C ARG A 6 -25.61 -28.16 -31.38
N LEU A 7 -26.29 -27.29 -32.11
CA LEU A 7 -25.96 -25.86 -32.18
C LEU A 7 -26.27 -25.14 -30.86
N ALA A 8 -27.41 -25.45 -30.24
CA ALA A 8 -27.78 -24.93 -28.91
C ALA A 8 -26.84 -25.43 -27.78
N GLY A 9 -26.33 -26.66 -27.89
CA GLY A 9 -25.33 -27.18 -26.95
C GLY A 9 -24.00 -26.44 -27.06
N LEU A 10 -23.53 -26.17 -28.28
CA LEU A 10 -22.26 -25.48 -28.52
C LEU A 10 -22.26 -24.03 -28.02
N THR A 11 -23.37 -23.30 -28.23
CA THR A 11 -23.51 -21.93 -27.74
C THR A 11 -23.57 -21.88 -26.21
N THR A 12 -24.24 -22.84 -25.58
CA THR A 12 -24.29 -22.93 -24.11
C THR A 12 -22.91 -23.22 -23.52
N THR A 13 -22.11 -24.11 -24.14
CA THR A 13 -20.74 -24.41 -23.68
C THR A 13 -19.81 -23.21 -23.86
N LEU A 14 -19.93 -22.45 -24.94
CA LEU A 14 -19.13 -21.23 -25.17
C LEU A 14 -19.44 -20.15 -24.15
N ILE A 15 -20.72 -19.92 -23.81
CA ILE A 15 -21.13 -18.97 -22.77
C ILE A 15 -20.56 -19.40 -21.40
N ALA A 16 -20.66 -20.69 -21.07
CA ALA A 16 -20.10 -21.23 -19.82
C ALA A 16 -18.58 -21.05 -19.76
N LEU A 17 -17.86 -21.27 -20.87
CA LEU A 17 -16.42 -21.09 -20.94
C LEU A 17 -16.00 -19.63 -20.75
N VAL A 18 -16.70 -18.69 -21.41
CA VAL A 18 -16.46 -17.25 -21.25
C VAL A 18 -16.74 -16.80 -19.82
N PHE A 19 -17.80 -17.32 -19.19
CA PHE A 19 -18.14 -17.03 -17.80
C PHE A 19 -17.07 -17.55 -16.82
N VAL A 20 -16.53 -18.74 -17.06
CA VAL A 20 -15.42 -19.28 -16.24
C VAL A 20 -14.17 -18.40 -16.38
N GLN A 21 -13.83 -17.97 -17.60
CA GLN A 21 -12.66 -17.11 -17.86
C GLN A 21 -12.77 -15.76 -17.15
N THR A 22 -13.96 -15.15 -17.11
CA THR A 22 -14.16 -13.85 -16.43
C THR A 22 -14.13 -13.97 -14.91
N VAL A 23 -14.56 -15.11 -14.32
CA VAL A 23 -14.46 -15.35 -12.86
C VAL A 23 -13.00 -15.49 -12.43
N PHE A 24 -12.17 -16.21 -13.20
CA PHE A 24 -10.74 -16.36 -12.88
C PHE A 24 -9.91 -15.09 -13.06
N ALA A 25 -10.37 -14.13 -13.88
CA ALA A 25 -9.66 -12.86 -14.09
C ALA A 25 -9.76 -11.89 -12.89
N GLN A 26 -10.63 -12.15 -11.90
CA GLN A 26 -10.83 -11.26 -10.76
C GLN A 26 -9.86 -11.48 -9.60
N THR A 27 -9.03 -12.53 -9.63
CA THR A 27 -7.98 -12.76 -8.63
C THR A 27 -6.69 -12.02 -9.03
N GLY A 28 -6.78 -10.70 -9.16
CA GLY A 28 -5.60 -9.85 -9.19
C GLY A 28 -4.95 -9.89 -7.80
N PHE A 29 -3.64 -10.12 -7.74
CA PHE A 29 -2.86 -9.89 -6.53
C PHE A 29 -2.85 -8.39 -6.25
N ALA A 30 -3.83 -7.91 -5.49
CA ALA A 30 -3.73 -6.60 -4.87
C ALA A 30 -2.53 -6.68 -3.91
N GLU A 31 -1.51 -5.86 -4.17
CA GLU A 31 -0.46 -5.63 -3.19
C GLU A 31 -1.14 -5.06 -1.94
N ASP A 32 -0.86 -5.66 -0.78
CA ASP A 32 -1.48 -5.31 0.49
C ASP A 32 -1.03 -3.88 0.89
N SER A 33 -1.78 -2.88 0.41
CA SER A 33 -1.53 -1.46 0.69
C SER A 33 -1.65 -1.12 2.17
N ASP A 34 -2.17 -2.05 2.98
CA ASP A 34 -2.40 -1.87 4.40
C ASP A 34 -1.14 -2.11 5.24
N ARG A 35 -0.03 -2.55 4.63
CA ARG A 35 1.26 -2.68 5.32
C ARG A 35 2.07 -1.38 5.22
N PRO A 36 2.20 -0.59 6.31
CA PRO A 36 3.00 0.63 6.26
C PRO A 36 4.48 0.31 6.09
N ASN A 37 5.19 1.15 5.35
CA ASN A 37 6.65 1.16 5.32
C ASN A 37 7.18 1.78 6.61
N VAL A 38 8.17 1.14 7.24
CA VAL A 38 8.79 1.63 8.48
C VAL A 38 10.24 2.00 8.18
N ILE A 39 10.59 3.26 8.42
CA ILE A 39 11.96 3.78 8.28
C ILE A 39 12.44 4.17 9.68
N ILE A 40 13.56 3.61 10.12
CA ILE A 40 14.22 3.96 11.38
C ILE A 40 15.49 4.73 11.02
N MET A 41 15.60 5.96 11.50
CA MET A 41 16.80 6.80 11.38
C MET A 41 17.39 6.97 12.77
N VAL A 42 18.68 6.71 12.91
CA VAL A 42 19.44 6.91 14.15
C VAL A 42 20.55 7.89 13.85
N ALA A 43 20.63 8.95 14.63
CA ALA A 43 21.74 9.89 14.59
C ALA A 43 22.69 9.57 15.75
N ASP A 44 23.98 9.52 15.44
CA ASP A 44 25.04 9.38 16.43
C ASP A 44 25.30 10.72 17.12
N ASP A 45 25.51 10.72 18.43
CA ASP A 45 25.84 11.90 19.25
C ASP A 45 24.95 13.15 19.05
N LEU A 46 23.68 12.98 18.64
CA LEU A 46 22.76 14.12 18.50
C LEU A 46 22.32 14.65 19.87
N GLY A 47 22.77 15.85 20.22
CA GLY A 47 22.45 16.52 21.47
C GLY A 47 21.06 17.15 21.48
N TRP A 48 20.57 17.46 22.68
CA TRP A 48 19.24 18.06 22.87
C TRP A 48 19.06 19.40 22.12
N ASN A 49 20.10 20.24 22.10
CA ASN A 49 20.06 21.59 21.54
C ASN A 49 20.55 21.67 20.08
N ASP A 50 20.75 20.52 19.42
CA ASP A 50 21.26 20.46 18.04
C ASP A 50 20.13 20.53 16.99
N VAL A 51 18.87 20.54 17.43
CA VAL A 51 17.67 20.54 16.56
C VAL A 51 16.76 21.73 16.86
N GLY A 52 16.14 22.26 15.81
CA GLY A 52 15.27 23.44 15.87
C GLY A 52 14.04 23.24 16.75
N TYR A 53 13.38 22.08 16.70
CA TYR A 53 12.20 21.77 17.51
C TYR A 53 12.47 21.70 19.03
N HIS A 54 13.74 21.72 19.46
CA HIS A 54 14.14 21.87 20.86
C HIS A 54 14.68 23.27 21.21
N GLY A 55 14.59 24.24 20.29
CA GLY A 55 15.12 25.59 20.46
C GLY A 55 16.61 25.74 20.13
N GLY A 56 17.19 24.76 19.42
CA GLY A 56 18.55 24.84 18.89
C GLY A 56 18.73 25.93 17.86
N ASN A 57 19.97 26.39 17.67
CA ASN A 57 20.31 27.43 16.68
C ASN A 57 20.60 26.88 15.28
N ILE A 58 20.58 25.55 15.10
CA ILE A 58 20.81 24.88 13.83
C ILE A 58 19.47 24.76 13.10
N ASP A 59 19.42 25.20 11.85
CA ASP A 59 18.23 25.09 11.00
C ASP A 59 18.02 23.63 10.57
N THR A 60 16.99 22.98 11.10
CA THR A 60 16.66 21.58 10.85
C THR A 60 15.23 21.39 10.31
N PRO A 61 14.86 22.04 9.20
CA PRO A 61 13.46 22.19 8.79
C PRO A 61 12.75 20.85 8.51
N SER A 62 13.49 19.84 8.05
CA SER A 62 12.96 18.49 7.85
C SER A 62 12.63 17.78 9.17
N LEU A 63 13.49 17.92 10.18
CA LEU A 63 13.26 17.34 11.52
C LEU A 63 12.14 18.10 12.23
N ASP A 64 12.11 19.43 12.10
CA ASP A 64 11.09 20.27 12.72
C ASP A 64 9.70 19.93 12.18
N LYS A 65 9.58 19.73 10.86
CA LYS A 65 8.33 19.27 10.24
C LYS A 65 7.92 17.88 10.72
N LEU A 66 8.86 16.94 10.86
CA LEU A 66 8.56 15.61 11.40
C LEU A 66 8.09 15.69 12.86
N ALA A 67 8.67 16.57 13.66
CA ALA A 67 8.31 16.79 15.05
C ALA A 67 6.95 17.48 15.21
N GLU A 68 6.54 18.34 14.26
CA GLU A 68 5.22 18.98 14.20
C GLU A 68 4.12 18.01 13.72
N GLN A 69 4.42 17.17 12.73
CA GLN A 69 3.46 16.23 12.13
C GLN A 69 3.35 14.89 12.88
N GLY A 70 4.29 14.63 13.79
CA GLY A 70 4.43 13.37 14.50
C GLY A 70 4.26 13.48 16.01
N VAL A 71 4.91 12.57 16.72
CA VAL A 71 4.93 12.52 18.19
C VAL A 71 6.36 12.64 18.67
N GLN A 72 6.60 13.53 19.63
CA GLN A 72 7.90 13.72 20.27
C GLN A 72 7.94 12.96 21.60
N LEU A 73 9.02 12.22 21.84
CA LEU A 73 9.25 11.45 23.07
C LEU A 73 10.30 12.17 23.93
N ASN A 74 9.84 13.08 24.80
CA ASN A 74 10.71 14.03 25.52
C ASN A 74 11.09 13.60 26.94
N ARG A 75 10.80 12.36 27.32
CA ARG A 75 11.08 11.79 28.66
C ARG A 75 11.67 10.39 28.49
N PHE A 76 12.79 10.13 29.16
CA PHE A 76 13.48 8.84 29.22
C PHE A 76 13.28 8.23 30.61
#